data_AF-K0QY96-F1
#
_entry.id   AF-K0QY96-F1
#
_cell.length_a   1.000
_cell.length_b   1.000
_cell.length_c   1.000
_cell.angle_alpha   90.00
_cell.angle_beta   90.00
_cell.angle_gamma   90.00
#
_symmetry.space_group_name_H-M   'P 1'
#
loop_
_entity.id
_entity.type
_entity.pdbx_description
1 polymer ?
#
loop_
_entity_poly.entity_id
_entity_poly.type
_entity_poly.pdbx_seq_one_letter_code
_entity_poly.pdbx_strand_id
1 'polypeptide(L)'
;MFSRRACRNGIFARLLPGVSPQPIAHPNRLLRKWGGSSSRRGDAFWEQMFQKLADFKSTHGHVSPPVAYPQLGSFVDNQRQNYRMRMETNDQKFISDGRIERLESLGFVWNLYEEQWNKRFEELKHYVKVNGNALVPTDSEPLGIWVARQRMNYKSTLDAKNLPEDKNEAYLTPQRIKMLESIEFVWNVHDAMWLERLEELKQYKFEYGDTLVPMKFDRFPFLGR
;
A
#
# COMPACT_ATOMS: atom_id res chain seq x y z
N MET A 1 9.66 40.22 33.08
CA MET A 1 11.13 40.36 33.08
C MET A 1 11.73 38.98 32.96
N PHE A 2 12.60 38.76 31.96
CA PHE A 2 13.75 37.85 31.90
C PHE A 2 13.61 36.40 32.45
N SER A 3 14.10 35.32 31.84
CA SER A 3 15.05 35.13 30.74
C SER A 3 15.32 33.62 30.60
N ARG A 4 15.33 33.15 29.34
CA ARG A 4 16.29 32.23 28.67
C ARG A 4 16.75 30.89 29.29
N ARG A 5 16.74 29.91 28.36
CA ARG A 5 17.77 28.88 28.03
C ARG A 5 17.90 27.70 29.00
N ALA A 6 17.51 26.50 28.57
CA ALA A 6 18.23 25.55 27.71
C ALA A 6 19.27 24.71 28.46
N CYS A 7 19.06 23.39 28.49
CA CYS A 7 20.04 22.28 28.53
C CYS A 7 19.22 21.01 28.24
N ARG A 8 19.34 20.36 27.07
CA ARG A 8 20.27 19.26 26.77
C ARG A 8 20.51 18.30 27.94
N ASN A 9 20.00 17.07 27.77
CA ASN A 9 20.51 15.75 28.19
C ASN A 9 19.31 14.79 27.99
N GLY A 10 19.35 13.75 27.16
CA GLY A 10 20.31 12.65 27.23
C GLY A 10 19.86 11.70 28.35
N ILE A 11 19.41 10.49 27.96
CA ILE A 11 19.31 9.22 28.72
C ILE A 11 17.91 8.57 28.65
N PHE A 12 17.89 7.44 27.93
CA PHE A 12 17.23 6.16 28.20
C PHE A 12 16.05 6.08 29.17
N ALA A 13 14.94 5.52 28.65
CA ALA A 13 14.01 4.56 29.29
C ALA A 13 12.75 4.51 28.40
N ARG A 14 12.11 3.40 28.05
CA ARG A 14 12.09 2.04 28.60
C ARG A 14 11.55 1.13 27.51
N LEU A 15 12.22 0.00 27.30
CA LEU A 15 11.59 -1.21 26.78
C LEU A 15 10.48 -1.61 27.76
N LEU A 16 9.27 -1.86 27.25
CA LEU A 16 8.33 -2.77 27.88
C LEU A 16 8.34 -4.10 27.10
N PRO A 17 8.39 -5.24 27.79
CA PRO A 17 8.63 -6.55 27.20
C PRO A 17 7.32 -7.23 26.77
N GLY A 18 7.41 -8.16 25.81
CA GLY A 18 6.44 -9.26 25.76
C GLY A 18 5.54 -9.38 24.54
N VAL A 19 5.98 -9.00 23.33
CA VAL A 19 5.40 -9.57 22.10
C VAL A 19 6.55 -9.97 21.19
N SER A 20 6.91 -11.25 21.22
CA SER A 20 7.72 -11.86 20.15
C SER A 20 6.95 -11.74 18.85
N PRO A 21 7.50 -11.13 17.78
CA PRO A 21 6.97 -11.33 16.44
C PRO A 21 7.30 -12.77 16.07
N GLN A 22 6.29 -13.65 16.07
CA GLN A 22 6.46 -15.00 15.55
C GLN A 22 6.71 -14.91 14.04
N PRO A 23 7.66 -15.70 13.50
CA PRO A 23 7.89 -15.73 12.06
C PRO A 23 6.71 -16.42 11.38
N ILE A 24 6.05 -15.70 10.47
CA ILE A 24 4.99 -16.25 9.63
C ILE A 24 5.66 -17.25 8.67
N ALA A 25 5.23 -18.51 8.72
CA ALA A 25 5.68 -19.55 7.79
C ALA A 25 4.76 -19.59 6.56
N HIS A 26 5.32 -19.40 5.37
CA HIS A 26 4.63 -19.59 4.09
C HIS A 26 5.49 -20.36 3.09
N PRO A 27 4.85 -21.04 2.11
CA PRO A 27 5.28 -22.36 1.68
C PRO A 27 6.49 -22.34 0.76
N ASN A 28 7.35 -23.33 0.99
CA ASN A 28 8.53 -23.71 0.21
C ASN A 28 8.36 -23.50 -1.30
N ARG A 29 8.95 -22.40 -1.80
CA ARG A 29 9.33 -22.29 -3.21
C ARG A 29 10.84 -22.47 -3.29
N LEU A 30 11.24 -23.72 -3.56
CA LEU A 30 12.59 -24.19 -3.90
C LEU A 30 13.72 -23.24 -3.48
N LEU A 31 14.30 -23.52 -2.32
CA LEU A 31 15.59 -22.99 -1.87
C LEU A 31 16.64 -23.17 -2.98
N ARG A 32 16.75 -22.17 -3.85
CA ARG A 32 17.88 -22.05 -4.76
C ARG A 32 19.05 -21.63 -3.87
N LYS A 33 19.92 -22.57 -3.53
CA LYS A 33 21.14 -22.31 -2.77
C LYS A 33 21.94 -21.22 -3.50
N TRP A 34 21.97 -20.02 -2.93
CA TRP A 34 22.94 -18.99 -3.30
C TRP A 34 23.72 -18.67 -2.04
N GLY A 35 24.88 -19.32 -1.93
CA GLY A 35 25.84 -19.09 -0.87
C GLY A 35 26.41 -17.69 -0.98
N GLY A 36 26.30 -16.94 0.11
CA GLY A 36 27.14 -15.77 0.34
C GLY A 36 28.60 -16.21 0.31
N SER A 37 29.32 -15.78 -0.73
CA SER A 37 30.77 -15.72 -0.75
C SER A 37 31.14 -14.55 -1.67
N SER A 38 31.65 -13.48 -1.05
CA SER A 38 32.22 -12.32 -1.73
C SER A 38 33.49 -12.72 -2.48
N SER A 39 33.31 -13.39 -3.61
CA SER A 39 34.33 -13.60 -4.62
C SER A 39 34.46 -12.32 -5.44
N ARG A 40 35.68 -11.86 -5.73
CA ARG A 40 35.94 -10.69 -6.61
C ARG A 40 35.20 -10.78 -7.95
N ARG A 41 34.87 -11.99 -8.42
CA ARG A 41 34.06 -12.24 -9.63
C ARG A 41 32.58 -11.87 -9.45
N GLY A 42 32.01 -12.08 -8.26
CA GLY A 42 30.62 -11.74 -7.95
C GLY A 42 30.38 -10.24 -7.93
N ASP A 43 31.34 -9.47 -7.39
CA ASP A 43 31.26 -8.01 -7.38
C ASP A 43 31.41 -7.40 -8.78
N ALA A 44 32.35 -7.92 -9.59
CA ALA A 44 32.51 -7.48 -10.98
C ALA A 44 31.26 -7.73 -11.83
N PHE A 45 30.61 -8.89 -11.64
CA PHE A 45 29.34 -9.17 -12.32
C PHE A 45 28.21 -8.24 -11.84
N TRP A 46 28.11 -8.01 -10.53
CA TRP A 46 27.12 -7.09 -9.97
C TRP A 46 27.31 -5.69 -10.54
N GLU A 47 28.55 -5.20 -10.61
CA GLU A 47 28.88 -3.89 -11.17
C GLU A 47 28.48 -3.77 -12.63
N GLN A 48 28.78 -4.79 -13.45
CA GLN A 48 28.37 -4.82 -14.84
C GLN A 48 26.83 -4.74 -14.99
N MET A 49 26.09 -5.49 -14.18
CA MET A 49 24.63 -5.49 -14.22
C MET A 49 24.03 -4.18 -13.71
N PHE A 50 24.64 -3.58 -12.69
CA PHE A 50 24.29 -2.25 -12.21
C PHE A 50 24.46 -1.20 -13.31
N GLN A 51 25.59 -1.21 -14.03
CA GLN A 51 25.82 -0.27 -15.14
C GLN A 51 24.79 -0.46 -16.26
N LYS A 52 24.50 -1.71 -16.64
CA LYS A 52 23.44 -2.01 -17.63
C LYS A 52 22.07 -1.50 -17.18
N LEU A 53 21.77 -1.56 -15.87
CA LEU A 53 20.52 -1.03 -15.34
C LEU A 53 20.48 0.50 -15.37
N ALA A 54 21.61 1.17 -15.11
CA ALA A 54 21.74 2.61 -15.25
C ALA A 54 21.55 3.07 -16.70
N ASP A 55 22.17 2.37 -17.65
CA ASP A 55 22.00 2.64 -19.09
C ASP A 55 20.55 2.41 -19.55
N PHE A 56 19.92 1.34 -19.03
CA PHE A 56 18.51 1.07 -19.27
C PHE A 56 17.61 2.20 -18.73
N LYS A 57 17.88 2.69 -17.52
CA LYS A 57 17.18 3.85 -16.95
C LYS A 57 17.35 5.09 -17.83
N SER A 58 18.56 5.36 -18.30
CA SER A 58 18.81 6.54 -19.15
C SER A 58 18.05 6.49 -20.47
N THR A 59 17.78 5.29 -21.00
CA THR A 59 17.09 5.11 -22.28
C THR A 59 15.57 5.00 -22.14
N HIS A 60 15.07 4.40 -21.05
CA HIS A 60 13.64 4.10 -20.87
C HIS A 60 12.97 4.91 -19.76
N GLY A 61 13.74 5.65 -18.95
CA GLY A 61 13.24 6.47 -17.84
C GLY A 61 12.89 5.69 -16.56
N HIS A 62 12.99 4.36 -16.55
CA HIS A 62 12.69 3.52 -15.39
C HIS A 62 13.66 2.33 -15.24
N VAL A 63 13.68 1.71 -14.07
CA VAL A 63 14.53 0.55 -13.73
C VAL A 63 13.76 -0.77 -13.60
N SER A 64 12.64 -0.85 -14.33
CA SER A 64 11.82 -2.07 -14.50
C SER A 64 12.00 -2.65 -15.91
N PRO A 65 13.00 -3.50 -16.15
CA PRO A 65 13.26 -4.05 -17.48
C PRO A 65 12.08 -4.92 -17.95
N PRO A 66 11.65 -4.81 -19.22
CA PRO A 66 10.63 -5.69 -19.77
C PRO A 66 11.18 -7.10 -20.01
N VAL A 67 10.29 -8.06 -20.30
CA VAL A 67 10.61 -9.48 -20.52
C VAL A 67 11.71 -9.70 -21.57
N ALA A 68 11.83 -8.78 -22.54
CA ALA A 68 12.86 -8.80 -23.56
C ALA A 68 14.31 -8.66 -23.02
N TYR A 69 14.51 -8.27 -21.76
CA TYR A 69 15.82 -8.18 -21.10
C TYR A 69 15.94 -9.19 -19.95
N PRO A 70 15.96 -10.50 -20.23
CA PRO A 70 15.84 -11.55 -19.20
C PRO A 70 16.98 -11.54 -18.18
N GLN A 71 18.21 -11.18 -18.60
CA GLN A 71 19.35 -11.06 -17.67
C GLN A 71 19.16 -9.90 -16.69
N LEU A 72 18.69 -8.75 -17.18
CA LEU A 72 18.47 -7.57 -16.35
C LEU A 72 17.24 -7.76 -15.44
N GLY A 73 16.16 -8.36 -15.97
CA GLY A 73 15.00 -8.75 -15.17
C GLY A 73 15.37 -9.71 -14.04
N SER A 74 16.13 -10.77 -14.34
CA SER A 74 16.60 -11.72 -13.32
C SER A 74 17.48 -11.05 -12.26
N PHE A 75 18.34 -10.10 -12.66
CA PHE A 75 19.15 -9.32 -11.73
C PHE A 75 18.30 -8.47 -10.79
N VAL A 76 17.34 -7.72 -11.33
CA VAL A 76 16.38 -6.89 -10.58
C VAL A 76 15.59 -7.75 -9.59
N ASP A 77 15.06 -8.89 -10.03
CA ASP A 77 14.29 -9.79 -9.16
C ASP A 77 15.15 -10.39 -8.05
N ASN A 78 16.40 -10.74 -8.35
CA ASN A 78 17.36 -11.18 -7.34
C ASN A 78 17.64 -10.09 -6.30
N GLN A 79 17.78 -8.83 -6.71
CA GLN A 79 17.98 -7.73 -5.76
C GLN A 79 16.76 -7.59 -4.84
N ARG A 80 15.55 -7.61 -5.38
CA ARG A 80 14.31 -7.55 -4.58
C ARG A 80 14.18 -8.71 -3.60
N GLN A 81 14.53 -9.92 -4.03
CA GLN A 81 14.54 -11.10 -3.16
C GLN A 81 15.55 -10.95 -2.03
N ASN A 82 16.79 -10.57 -2.34
CA ASN A 82 17.83 -10.41 -1.32
C ASN A 82 17.51 -9.30 -0.32
N TYR A 83 16.93 -8.19 -0.79
CA TYR A 83 16.47 -7.12 0.07
C TYR A 83 15.37 -7.59 1.02
N ARG A 84 14.39 -8.34 0.52
CA ARG A 84 13.35 -8.93 1.36
C ARG A 84 13.93 -9.86 2.43
N MET A 85 14.80 -10.78 2.02
CA MET A 85 15.49 -11.67 2.96
C MET A 85 16.27 -10.88 4.01
N ARG A 86 16.97 -9.80 3.61
CA ARG A 86 17.66 -8.90 4.53
C ARG A 86 16.69 -8.28 5.54
N MET A 87 15.54 -7.77 5.11
CA MET A 87 14.56 -7.13 6.00
C MET A 87 13.95 -8.13 6.99
N GLU A 88 13.72 -9.38 6.56
CA GLU A 88 13.14 -10.43 7.40
C GLU A 88 14.14 -10.99 8.43
N THR A 89 15.39 -11.25 8.01
CA THR A 89 16.39 -11.91 8.87
C THR A 89 17.37 -10.94 9.52
N ASN A 90 17.32 -9.66 9.15
CA ASN A 90 18.31 -8.64 9.50
C ASN A 90 19.77 -9.04 9.17
N ASP A 91 19.96 -9.83 8.12
CA ASP A 91 21.27 -10.39 7.75
C ASP A 91 21.84 -9.70 6.52
N GLN A 92 22.97 -9.00 6.70
CA GLN A 92 23.64 -8.23 5.64
C GLN A 92 24.27 -9.11 4.55
N LYS A 93 24.34 -10.44 4.73
CA LYS A 93 24.90 -11.35 3.72
C LYS A 93 24.10 -11.37 2.42
N PHE A 94 22.80 -11.06 2.48
CA PHE A 94 21.92 -11.10 1.30
C PHE A 94 22.17 -9.92 0.38
N ILE A 95 22.28 -8.72 0.95
CA ILE A 95 22.60 -7.49 0.21
C ILE A 95 23.23 -6.48 1.19
N SER A 96 24.32 -5.84 0.75
CA SER A 96 25.02 -4.83 1.53
C SER A 96 24.35 -3.46 1.42
N ASP A 97 24.59 -2.59 2.40
CA ASP A 97 24.12 -1.20 2.40
C ASP A 97 24.56 -0.45 1.15
N GLY A 98 25.83 -0.57 0.76
CA GLY A 98 26.34 0.11 -0.44
C GLY A 98 25.66 -0.33 -1.74
N ARG A 99 25.19 -1.58 -1.86
CA ARG A 99 24.41 -2.01 -3.03
C ARG A 99 22.99 -1.44 -3.00
N ILE A 100 22.40 -1.31 -1.82
CA ILE A 100 21.08 -0.71 -1.63
C ILE A 100 21.12 0.77 -2.00
N GLU A 101 22.03 1.54 -1.40
CA GLU A 101 22.18 2.98 -1.66
C GLU A 101 22.38 3.27 -3.16
N ARG A 102 23.20 2.45 -3.83
CA ARG A 102 23.42 2.60 -5.27
C ARG A 102 22.17 2.32 -6.09
N LEU A 103 21.42 1.27 -5.77
CA LEU A 103 20.16 0.97 -6.46
C LEU A 103 19.12 2.07 -6.19
N GLU A 104 19.03 2.57 -4.95
CA GLU A 104 18.16 3.68 -4.59
C GLU A 104 18.52 4.98 -5.31
N SER A 105 19.81 5.24 -5.56
CA SER A 105 20.26 6.37 -6.39
C SER A 105 19.73 6.31 -7.83
N LEU A 106 19.45 5.09 -8.32
CA LEU A 106 18.79 4.87 -9.61
C LEU A 106 17.26 4.93 -9.51
N GLY A 107 16.67 5.24 -8.35
CA GLY A 107 15.22 5.22 -8.16
C GLY A 107 14.67 3.79 -8.18
N PHE A 108 15.44 2.81 -7.69
CA PHE A 108 15.03 1.42 -7.64
C PHE A 108 13.91 1.17 -6.64
N VAL A 109 12.80 0.63 -7.14
CA VAL A 109 11.65 0.27 -6.31
C VAL A 109 11.78 -1.19 -5.86
N TRP A 110 11.99 -1.37 -4.55
CA TRP A 110 12.09 -2.67 -3.90
C TRP A 110 10.77 -3.45 -3.88
N ASN A 111 9.65 -2.74 -3.69
CA ASN A 111 8.31 -3.32 -3.66
C ASN A 111 7.37 -2.62 -4.65
N LEU A 112 7.23 -3.20 -5.85
CA LEU A 112 6.36 -2.67 -6.90
C LEU A 112 4.88 -2.67 -6.51
N TYR A 113 4.44 -3.62 -5.69
CA TYR A 113 3.05 -3.69 -5.26
C TYR A 113 2.71 -2.55 -4.31
N GLU A 114 3.64 -2.21 -3.41
CA GLU A 114 3.48 -1.07 -2.50
C GLU A 114 3.47 0.25 -3.27
N GLU A 115 4.39 0.43 -4.21
CA GLU A 115 4.44 1.63 -5.06
C GLU A 115 3.16 1.82 -5.88
N GLN A 116 2.66 0.74 -6.51
CA GLN A 116 1.39 0.79 -7.24
C GLN A 116 0.21 1.10 -6.33
N TRP A 117 0.19 0.53 -5.13
CA TRP A 117 -0.86 0.81 -4.15
C TRP A 117 -0.82 2.28 -3.72
N ASN A 118 0.36 2.82 -3.41
CA ASN A 118 0.54 4.23 -3.03
C ASN A 118 0.12 5.17 -4.15
N LYS A 119 0.47 4.86 -5.41
CA LYS A 119 0.02 5.64 -6.57
C LYS A 119 -1.50 5.69 -6.67
N ARG A 120 -2.19 4.54 -6.54
CA ARG A 120 -3.66 4.48 -6.57
C ARG A 120 -4.29 5.20 -5.39
N PHE A 121 -3.66 5.14 -4.22
CA PHE A 121 -4.10 5.88 -3.05
C PHE A 121 -4.00 7.40 -3.26
N GLU A 122 -2.94 7.90 -3.90
CA GLU A 122 -2.83 9.32 -4.25
C GLU A 122 -3.86 9.75 -5.31
N GLU A 123 -4.15 8.90 -6.30
CA GLU A 123 -5.25 9.12 -7.25
C GLU A 123 -6.60 9.23 -6.53
N LEU A 124 -6.84 8.36 -5.54
CA LEU A 124 -8.04 8.41 -4.70
C LEU A 124 -8.11 9.67 -3.85
N LYS A 125 -7.00 10.11 -3.24
CA LYS A 125 -6.94 11.38 -2.50
C LYS A 125 -7.35 12.55 -3.38
N HIS A 126 -6.86 12.58 -4.62
CA HIS A 126 -7.25 13.60 -5.58
C HIS A 126 -8.75 13.53 -5.90
N TYR A 127 -9.28 12.33 -6.13
CA TYR A 127 -10.72 12.14 -6.34
C TYR A 127 -11.54 12.67 -5.16
N VAL A 128 -11.19 12.28 -3.92
CA VAL A 128 -11.90 12.75 -2.71
C VAL A 128 -11.87 14.27 -2.60
N LYS A 129 -10.74 14.91 -2.93
CA LYS A 129 -10.62 16.37 -2.93
C LYS A 129 -11.56 17.05 -3.93
N VAL A 130 -11.79 16.45 -5.10
CA VAL A 130 -12.64 17.01 -6.16
C VAL A 130 -14.12 16.70 -5.93
N ASN A 131 -14.43 15.47 -5.51
CA ASN A 131 -15.80 14.97 -5.41
C ASN A 131 -16.39 15.08 -4.00
N GLY A 132 -15.56 15.33 -2.98
CA GLY A 132 -15.96 15.44 -1.57
C GLY A 132 -16.20 14.09 -0.88
N ASN A 133 -16.05 12.96 -1.57
CA ASN A 133 -16.23 11.62 -1.00
C ASN A 133 -15.38 10.56 -1.73
N ALA A 134 -15.27 9.38 -1.12
CA ALA A 134 -14.58 8.22 -1.71
C ALA A 134 -15.52 7.27 -2.47
N LEU A 135 -16.70 7.73 -2.89
CA LEU A 135 -17.68 6.96 -3.66
C LEU A 135 -17.29 6.99 -5.15
N VAL A 136 -16.16 6.35 -5.47
CA VAL A 136 -15.72 6.18 -6.87
C VAL A 136 -16.65 5.17 -7.56
N PRO A 137 -17.30 5.54 -8.68
CA PRO A 137 -18.07 4.61 -9.50
C PRO A 137 -17.21 3.48 -10.03
N THR A 138 -17.75 2.25 -10.07
CA THR A 138 -16.98 1.06 -10.48
C THR A 138 -16.50 1.12 -11.93
N ASP A 139 -17.27 1.79 -12.80
CA ASP A 139 -16.97 2.04 -14.22
C ASP A 139 -15.92 3.13 -14.44
N SER A 140 -15.52 3.87 -13.39
CA SER A 140 -14.40 4.80 -13.42
C SER A 140 -13.06 4.06 -13.37
N GLU A 141 -12.82 3.20 -14.36
CA GLU A 141 -11.57 2.47 -14.49
C GLU A 141 -10.41 3.41 -14.76
N PRO A 142 -9.21 3.15 -14.18
CA PRO A 142 -8.84 2.00 -13.34
C PRO A 142 -9.10 2.17 -11.83
N LEU A 143 -9.48 3.36 -11.36
CA LEU A 143 -9.59 3.69 -9.92
C LEU A 143 -10.79 2.99 -9.25
N GLY A 144 -11.94 2.91 -9.94
CA GLY A 144 -13.16 2.26 -9.46
C GLY A 144 -12.96 0.80 -9.10
N ILE A 145 -12.31 0.04 -9.99
CA ILE A 145 -11.93 -1.36 -9.73
C ILE A 145 -11.03 -1.46 -8.49
N TRP A 146 -10.04 -0.59 -8.39
CA TRP A 146 -9.10 -0.63 -7.27
C TRP A 146 -9.77 -0.36 -5.93
N VAL A 147 -10.68 0.63 -5.88
CA VAL A 147 -11.51 0.97 -4.71
C VAL A 147 -12.41 -0.20 -4.33
N ALA A 148 -13.09 -0.81 -5.30
CA ALA A 148 -13.92 -2.00 -5.07
C ALA A 148 -13.11 -3.15 -4.46
N ARG A 149 -11.89 -3.37 -4.94
CA ARG A 149 -10.96 -4.36 -4.36
C ARG A 149 -10.57 -4.02 -2.92
N GLN A 150 -10.36 -2.75 -2.56
CA GLN A 150 -10.05 -2.41 -1.16
C GLN A 150 -11.22 -2.76 -0.23
N ARG A 151 -12.46 -2.48 -0.65
CA ARG A 151 -13.68 -2.84 0.11
C ARG A 151 -13.82 -4.36 0.28
N MET A 152 -13.61 -5.12 -0.80
CA MET A 152 -13.61 -6.59 -0.74
C MET A 152 -12.54 -7.12 0.21
N ASN A 153 -11.31 -6.63 0.09
CA ASN A 153 -10.19 -7.06 0.94
C ASN A 153 -10.46 -6.74 2.42
N TYR A 154 -11.03 -5.57 2.72
CA TYR A 154 -11.40 -5.19 4.09
C TYR A 154 -12.50 -6.10 4.66
N LYS A 155 -13.54 -6.40 3.89
CA LYS A 155 -14.57 -7.37 4.29
C LYS A 155 -13.94 -8.73 4.58
N SER A 156 -13.09 -9.21 3.69
CA SER A 156 -12.34 -10.44 3.91
C SER A 156 -11.48 -10.36 5.17
N THR A 157 -10.84 -9.23 5.49
CA THR A 157 -10.10 -9.04 6.75
C THR A 157 -10.99 -9.17 7.99
N LEU A 158 -12.23 -8.68 7.93
CA LEU A 158 -13.19 -8.82 9.03
C LEU A 158 -13.66 -10.28 9.18
N ASP A 159 -13.95 -10.95 8.05
CA ASP A 159 -14.39 -12.34 8.02
C ASP A 159 -13.26 -13.31 8.43
N ALA A 160 -12.01 -13.00 8.04
CA ALA A 160 -10.82 -13.80 8.31
C ALA A 160 -10.31 -13.72 9.75
N LYS A 161 -10.82 -12.78 10.57
CA LYS A 161 -10.66 -12.88 12.04
C LYS A 161 -11.21 -14.18 12.62
N ASN A 162 -11.98 -14.95 11.83
CA ASN A 162 -12.50 -16.27 12.16
C ASN A 162 -11.74 -17.45 11.50
N LEU A 163 -10.60 -17.23 10.84
CA LEU A 163 -9.84 -18.26 10.11
C LEU A 163 -8.39 -18.42 10.64
N PRO A 164 -7.75 -19.58 10.40
CA PRO A 164 -6.37 -19.85 10.84
C PRO A 164 -5.35 -18.83 10.30
N GLU A 165 -4.40 -18.50 11.17
CA GLU A 165 -3.37 -17.43 11.05
C GLU A 165 -2.49 -17.58 9.80
N ASP A 166 -2.40 -18.79 9.27
CA ASP A 166 -1.59 -19.29 8.15
C ASP A 166 -2.15 -18.97 6.75
N LYS A 167 -3.17 -18.12 6.63
CA LYS A 167 -3.65 -17.59 5.33
C LYS A 167 -3.61 -16.07 5.21
N ASN A 168 -3.06 -15.36 6.20
CA ASN A 168 -3.25 -13.92 6.41
C ASN A 168 -2.40 -12.97 5.53
N GLU A 169 -1.75 -13.46 4.47
CA GLU A 169 -0.95 -12.62 3.56
C GLU A 169 -1.77 -11.89 2.47
N ALA A 170 -3.03 -12.25 2.27
CA ALA A 170 -3.90 -11.67 1.22
C ALA A 170 -4.62 -10.37 1.62
N TYR A 171 -4.38 -9.84 2.83
CA TYR A 171 -5.28 -8.87 3.47
C TYR A 171 -4.77 -7.44 3.42
N LEU A 172 -5.72 -6.51 3.49
CA LEU A 172 -5.43 -5.09 3.61
C LEU A 172 -4.70 -4.85 4.94
N THR A 173 -3.45 -4.37 4.86
CA THR A 173 -2.63 -4.20 6.07
C THR A 173 -3.25 -3.14 7.00
N PRO A 174 -3.02 -3.20 8.32
CA PRO A 174 -3.50 -2.18 9.25
C PRO A 174 -3.05 -0.77 8.87
N GLN A 175 -1.87 -0.63 8.29
CA GLN A 175 -1.37 0.64 7.77
C GLN A 175 -2.20 1.14 6.58
N ARG A 176 -2.52 0.28 5.61
CA ARG A 176 -3.37 0.64 4.46
C ARG A 176 -4.79 1.01 4.89
N ILE A 177 -5.33 0.32 5.90
CA ILE A 177 -6.62 0.67 6.52
C ILE A 177 -6.55 2.10 7.08
N LYS A 178 -5.55 2.41 7.92
CA LYS A 178 -5.37 3.76 8.47
C LYS A 178 -5.22 4.84 7.40
N MET A 179 -4.51 4.54 6.32
CA MET A 179 -4.37 5.47 5.19
C MET A 179 -5.71 5.73 4.52
N LEU A 180 -6.53 4.70 4.27
CA LEU A 180 -7.87 4.87 3.72
C LEU A 180 -8.81 5.60 4.69
N GLU A 181 -8.76 5.29 5.98
CA GLU A 181 -9.55 6.01 6.99
C GLU A 181 -9.19 7.50 7.08
N SER A 182 -7.92 7.86 6.84
CA SER A 182 -7.47 9.26 6.85
C SER A 182 -8.13 10.16 5.78
N ILE A 183 -8.76 9.55 4.78
CA ILE A 183 -9.50 10.25 3.72
C ILE A 183 -11.01 9.98 3.80
N GLU A 184 -11.49 9.58 4.98
CA GLU A 184 -12.90 9.24 5.26
C GLU A 184 -13.44 8.19 4.27
N PHE A 185 -12.61 7.18 3.98
CA PHE A 185 -12.96 6.16 3.00
C PHE A 185 -14.22 5.38 3.38
N VAL A 186 -15.18 5.36 2.46
CA VAL A 186 -16.43 4.63 2.62
C VAL A 186 -16.23 3.14 2.35
N TRP A 187 -16.20 2.35 3.42
CA TRP A 187 -16.13 0.88 3.36
C TRP A 187 -17.43 0.25 2.89
N ASN A 188 -18.57 0.73 3.38
CA ASN A 188 -19.90 0.27 3.00
C ASN A 188 -20.65 1.35 2.21
N VAL A 189 -20.73 1.15 0.90
CA VAL A 189 -21.42 2.08 -0.03
C VAL A 189 -22.91 2.13 0.27
N HIS A 190 -23.53 1.00 0.61
CA HIS A 190 -24.96 0.97 0.89
C HIS A 190 -25.30 1.76 2.14
N ASP A 191 -24.50 1.65 3.20
CA ASP A 191 -24.72 2.42 4.43
C ASP A 191 -24.56 3.92 4.17
N ALA A 192 -23.54 4.33 3.42
CA ALA A 192 -23.34 5.74 3.08
C ALA A 192 -24.49 6.31 2.24
N MET A 193 -24.91 5.60 1.20
CA MET A 193 -26.06 6.01 0.38
C MET A 193 -27.36 6.03 1.18
N TRP A 194 -27.54 5.10 2.12
CA TRP A 194 -28.71 5.07 2.98
C TRP A 194 -28.73 6.26 3.94
N LEU A 195 -27.59 6.61 4.54
CA LEU A 195 -27.48 7.77 5.43
C LEU A 195 -27.77 9.09 4.70
N GLU A 196 -27.29 9.22 3.47
CA GLU A 196 -27.60 10.36 2.61
C GLU A 196 -29.11 10.46 2.34
N ARG A 197 -29.73 9.36 1.88
CA ARG A 197 -31.19 9.30 1.66
C ARG A 197 -31.99 9.54 2.93
N LEU A 198 -31.51 9.07 4.08
CA LEU A 198 -32.17 9.32 5.35
C LEU A 198 -32.18 10.83 5.65
N GLU A 199 -31.08 11.54 5.37
CA GLU A 199 -31.00 12.97 5.59
C GLU A 199 -31.91 13.75 4.63
N GLU A 200 -31.96 13.35 3.36
CA GLU A 200 -32.93 13.88 2.39
C GLU A 200 -34.38 13.68 2.88
N LEU A 201 -34.70 12.50 3.44
CA LEU A 201 -36.05 12.21 3.96
C LEU A 201 -36.38 13.05 5.20
N LYS A 202 -35.40 13.29 6.08
CA LYS A 202 -35.58 14.22 7.22
C LYS A 202 -35.87 15.63 6.73
N GLN A 203 -35.14 16.08 5.70
CA GLN A 203 -35.37 17.38 5.09
C GLN A 203 -36.76 17.47 4.46
N TYR A 204 -37.19 16.44 3.74
CA TYR A 204 -38.55 16.36 3.21
C TYR A 204 -39.59 16.43 4.35
N LYS A 205 -39.43 15.64 5.41
CA LYS A 205 -40.36 15.67 6.55
C LYS A 205 -40.41 17.02 7.24
N PHE A 206 -39.28 17.71 7.35
CA PHE A 206 -39.22 19.05 7.91
C PHE A 206 -40.02 20.06 7.06
N GLU A 207 -39.94 19.95 5.73
CA GLU A 207 -40.59 20.89 4.81
C GLU A 207 -42.08 20.60 4.58
N TYR A 208 -42.47 19.32 4.51
CA TYR A 208 -43.81 18.90 4.10
C TYR A 208 -44.65 18.31 5.26
N GLY A 209 -44.03 18.03 6.41
CA GLY A 209 -44.71 17.55 7.61
C GLY A 209 -44.95 16.04 7.68
N ASP A 210 -44.67 15.30 6.60
CA ASP A 210 -44.84 13.84 6.52
C ASP A 210 -43.66 13.16 5.79
N THR A 211 -43.73 11.84 5.64
CA THR A 211 -42.74 11.05 4.88
C THR A 211 -43.33 10.43 3.62
N LEU A 212 -44.45 10.96 3.13
CA LEU A 212 -45.17 10.48 1.95
C LEU A 212 -44.59 11.12 0.70
N VAL A 213 -43.33 10.77 0.40
CA VAL A 213 -42.60 11.33 -0.74
C VAL A 213 -43.24 10.87 -2.06
N PRO A 214 -43.61 11.77 -2.97
CA PRO A 214 -44.09 11.41 -4.29
C PRO A 214 -43.07 10.58 -5.07
N MET A 215 -43.55 9.64 -5.88
CA MET A 215 -42.69 8.74 -6.66
C MET A 215 -41.73 9.47 -7.62
N LYS A 216 -42.12 10.68 -8.05
CA LYS A 216 -41.28 11.63 -8.77
C LYS A 216 -41.17 12.91 -7.95
N PHE A 217 -40.03 13.09 -7.30
CA PHE A 217 -39.74 14.30 -6.54
C PHE A 217 -38.39 14.87 -7.00
N ASP A 218 -38.42 15.93 -7.81
CA ASP A 218 -37.23 16.41 -8.55
C ASP A 218 -36.09 16.86 -7.65
N ARG A 219 -36.40 17.32 -6.43
CA ARG A 219 -35.41 17.77 -5.45
C ARG A 219 -34.63 16.61 -4.82
N PHE A 220 -35.28 15.46 -4.62
CA PHE A 220 -34.66 14.23 -4.12
C PHE A 220 -35.11 13.03 -4.98
N PRO A 221 -34.57 12.91 -6.21
CA PRO A 221 -35.08 11.97 -7.22
C PRO A 221 -34.90 10.49 -6.83
N PHE A 222 -34.11 10.22 -5.79
CA PHE A 222 -33.86 8.87 -5.27
C PHE A 222 -34.67 8.51 -4.02
N LEU A 223 -35.44 9.44 -3.43
CA LEU A 223 -36.30 9.15 -2.27
C LEU A 223 -37.61 8.44 -2.63
N GLY A 224 -38.18 8.73 -3.80
CA GLY A 224 -39.49 8.21 -4.23
C GLY A 224 -39.43 6.89 -5.00
N ARG A 225 -38.27 6.23 -5.10
CA ARG A 225 -38.06 5.00 -5.87
C ARG A 225 -37.83 3.77 -5.00
#